data_AF-A0A3N5P0S4-F1
#
_entry.id   AF-A0A3N5P0S4-F1
#
_cell.length_a   1.000
_cell.length_b   1.000
_cell.length_c   1.000
_cell.angle_alpha   90.00
_cell.angle_beta   90.00
_cell.angle_gamma   90.00
#
_symmetry.space_group_name_H-M   'P 1'
#
loop_
_entity.id
_entity.type
_entity.pdbx_description
1 polymer ?
#
loop_
_entity_poly.entity_id
_entity_poly.type
_entity_poly.pdbx_seq_one_letter_code
_entity_poly.pdbx_strand_id
1 'polypeptide(L)'
;MTQGLAILCPSCGAPLGGREGCQAQFDWLSARAWENPARAAMHNMVVDTYAMQHPDDYCQSPKSYAAHLTGLCCALEHPGDQKLYWQIPRWLDGPAQIVKPPVIETRGRKTIRTITDAADAAYPSAVRQWASAVWAAYASQQYLARTWLAEAVRRVRSSDTHP
;
A
#
# COMPACT_ATOMS: atom_id res chain seq x y z
N MET A 1 5.06 36.19 14.91
CA MET A 1 5.52 35.12 13.99
C MET A 1 4.29 34.39 13.50
N THR A 2 3.83 34.70 12.29
CA THR A 2 2.65 34.10 11.68
C THR A 2 3.02 32.69 11.23
N GLN A 3 2.60 31.66 11.97
CA GLN A 3 2.70 30.28 11.48
C GLN A 3 1.78 30.17 10.25
N GLY A 4 2.35 30.06 9.06
CA GLY A 4 1.58 29.75 7.85
C GLY A 4 0.94 28.38 8.02
N LEU A 5 -0.37 28.27 7.82
CA LEU A 5 -1.06 26.99 7.81
C LEU A 5 -0.38 26.06 6.80
N ALA A 6 0.08 24.89 7.26
CA ALA A 6 0.61 23.89 6.35
C ALA A 6 -0.51 23.42 5.41
N ILE A 7 -0.29 23.51 4.09
CA ILE A 7 -1.24 22.99 3.11
C ILE A 7 -1.27 21.46 3.24
N LEU A 8 -2.44 20.91 3.54
CA LEU A 8 -2.64 19.47 3.73
C LEU A 8 -2.84 18.76 2.39
N CYS A 9 -2.33 17.54 2.26
CA CYS A 9 -2.68 16.67 1.15
C CYS A 9 -4.19 16.38 1.20
N PRO A 10 -4.95 16.62 0.12
CA PRO A 10 -6.40 16.40 0.11
C PRO A 10 -6.79 14.93 0.25
N SER A 11 -5.88 14.00 -0.05
CA SER A 11 -6.16 12.56 -0.08
C SER A 11 -5.91 11.88 1.27
N CYS A 12 -4.81 12.24 1.96
CA CYS A 12 -4.39 11.59 3.20
C CYS A 12 -4.22 12.55 4.39
N GLY A 13 -4.32 13.86 4.19
CA GLY A 13 -4.14 14.86 5.24
C GLY A 13 -2.70 15.14 5.64
N ALA A 14 -1.70 14.64 4.92
CA ALA A 14 -0.30 14.90 5.24
C ALA A 14 0.04 16.41 5.11
N PRO A 15 0.68 17.03 6.12
CA PRO A 15 1.06 18.44 6.09
C PRO A 15 2.36 18.65 5.29
N LEU A 16 2.31 18.33 3.99
CA LEU A 16 3.47 18.28 3.09
C LEU A 16 3.37 19.28 1.94
N GLY A 17 2.61 20.38 2.09
CA GLY A 17 2.46 21.34 0.99
C GLY A 17 1.47 20.87 -0.08
N GLY A 18 0.42 20.14 0.32
CA GLY A 18 -0.61 19.64 -0.59
C GLY A 18 -0.28 18.30 -1.25
N ARG A 19 -0.97 18.01 -2.36
CA ARG A 19 -0.84 16.74 -3.09
C ARG A 19 0.56 16.54 -3.65
N GLU A 20 1.13 17.59 -4.26
CA GLU A 20 2.45 17.54 -4.90
C GLU A 20 3.57 17.24 -3.92
N GLY A 21 3.61 17.91 -2.76
CA GLY A 21 4.65 17.61 -1.78
C GLY A 21 4.47 16.26 -1.08
N CYS A 22 3.22 15.77 -0.98
CA CYS A 22 2.98 14.38 -0.58
C CYS A 22 3.54 13.38 -1.63
N GLN A 23 3.41 13.69 -2.92
CA GLN A 23 3.99 12.92 -4.02
C GLN A 23 5.52 12.95 -3.99
N ALA A 24 6.10 14.14 -3.92
CA ALA A 24 7.55 14.32 -3.85
C ALA A 24 8.17 13.54 -2.68
N GLN A 25 7.47 13.48 -1.54
CA GLN A 25 7.92 12.70 -0.40
C GLN A 25 7.91 11.20 -0.66
N PHE A 26 6.91 10.69 -1.38
CA PHE A 26 6.83 9.30 -1.80
C PHE A 26 7.91 8.95 -2.83
N ASP A 27 8.13 9.82 -3.80
CA ASP A 27 9.16 9.65 -4.83
C ASP A 27 10.55 9.64 -4.21
N TRP A 28 10.81 10.56 -3.26
CA TRP A 28 12.08 10.62 -2.52
C TRP A 28 12.33 9.35 -1.70
N LEU A 29 11.31 8.82 -1.02
CA LEU A 29 11.44 7.56 -0.27
C LEU A 29 11.68 6.38 -1.20
N SER A 30 10.99 6.34 -2.34
CA SER A 30 11.08 5.25 -3.33
C SER A 30 12.47 5.21 -3.98
N ALA A 31 13.02 6.37 -4.36
CA ALA A 31 14.35 6.47 -4.95
C ALA A 31 15.47 5.95 -4.01
N ARG A 32 15.25 6.03 -2.70
CA ARG A 32 16.23 5.68 -1.66
C ARG A 32 15.97 4.32 -1.01
N ALA A 33 14.95 3.60 -1.46
CA ALA A 33 14.54 2.33 -0.85
C ALA A 33 15.68 1.31 -0.82
N TRP A 34 16.51 1.27 -1.86
CA TRP A 34 17.61 0.32 -2.01
C TRP A 34 18.94 0.76 -1.42
N GLU A 35 19.03 1.97 -0.84
CA GLU A 35 20.23 2.43 -0.14
C GLU A 35 20.41 1.73 1.22
N ASN A 36 19.35 1.17 1.79
CA ASN A 36 19.35 0.53 3.11
C ASN A 36 18.52 -0.77 3.08
N PRO A 37 19.08 -1.94 3.45
CA PRO A 37 18.36 -3.21 3.45
C PRO A 37 17.06 -3.23 4.28
N ALA A 38 16.99 -2.46 5.36
CA ALA A 38 15.78 -2.34 6.18
C ALA A 38 14.68 -1.53 5.47
N ARG A 39 15.05 -0.54 4.65
CA ARG A 39 14.11 0.23 3.81
C ARG A 39 13.63 -0.62 2.63
N ALA A 40 14.57 -1.30 1.98
CA ALA A 40 14.35 -2.26 0.90
C ALA A 40 13.30 -3.31 1.28
N ALA A 41 13.44 -3.93 2.45
CA ALA A 41 12.50 -4.93 2.94
C ALA A 41 11.07 -4.40 3.15
N MET A 42 10.90 -3.09 3.36
CA MET A 42 9.61 -2.45 3.60
C MET A 42 9.00 -1.80 2.35
N HIS A 43 9.71 -1.79 1.22
CA HIS A 43 9.33 -1.01 0.03
C HIS A 43 7.92 -1.33 -0.48
N ASN A 44 7.59 -2.61 -0.66
CA ASN A 44 6.25 -3.01 -1.14
C ASN A 44 5.14 -2.56 -0.18
N MET A 45 5.36 -2.71 1.14
CA MET A 45 4.40 -2.24 2.14
C MET A 45 4.21 -0.71 2.07
N VAL A 46 5.29 0.06 1.82
CA VAL A 46 5.20 1.51 1.61
C VAL A 46 4.39 1.85 0.37
N VAL A 47 4.65 1.17 -0.75
CA VAL A 47 3.94 1.38 -2.02
C VAL A 47 2.45 1.09 -1.86
N ASP A 48 2.09 -0.08 -1.34
CA ASP A 48 0.69 -0.47 -1.17
C ASP A 48 -0.04 0.43 -0.17
N THR A 49 0.61 0.77 0.95
CA THR A 49 0.02 1.68 1.94
C THR A 49 -0.21 3.07 1.34
N TYR A 50 0.75 3.60 0.58
CA TYR A 50 0.62 4.90 -0.05
C TYR A 50 -0.46 4.92 -1.13
N ALA A 51 -0.50 3.89 -1.98
CA ALA A 51 -1.51 3.72 -3.02
C ALA A 51 -2.93 3.64 -2.43
N MET A 52 -3.11 2.88 -1.34
CA MET A 52 -4.39 2.80 -0.64
C MET A 52 -4.77 4.10 0.08
N GLN A 53 -3.84 5.02 0.34
CA GLN A 53 -4.20 6.38 0.77
C GLN A 53 -4.52 7.32 -0.40
N HIS A 54 -4.04 7.01 -1.62
CA HIS A 54 -4.20 7.82 -2.84
C HIS A 54 -4.84 7.03 -3.99
N PRO A 55 -6.01 6.40 -3.80
CA PRO A 55 -6.62 5.50 -4.79
C PRO A 55 -7.05 6.19 -6.08
N ASP A 56 -7.27 7.50 -6.06
CA ASP A 56 -7.64 8.28 -7.25
C ASP A 56 -6.46 8.39 -8.25
N ASP A 57 -5.22 8.32 -7.75
CA ASP A 57 -4.01 8.35 -8.57
C ASP A 57 -3.50 6.93 -8.86
N TYR A 58 -3.49 6.05 -7.85
CA TYR A 58 -2.83 4.74 -7.93
C TYR A 58 -3.76 3.56 -8.16
N CYS A 59 -5.06 3.75 -7.96
CA CYS A 59 -6.04 2.66 -8.03
C CYS A 59 -7.16 2.96 -9.03
N GLN A 60 -6.87 3.66 -10.12
CA GLN A 60 -7.85 4.04 -11.13
C GLN A 60 -8.57 2.82 -11.72
N SER A 61 -7.81 1.77 -12.07
CA SER A 61 -8.36 0.51 -12.59
C SER A 61 -8.77 -0.46 -11.47
N PRO A 62 -9.71 -1.38 -11.73
CA PRO A 62 -10.03 -2.46 -10.79
C PRO A 62 -8.81 -3.33 -10.44
N LYS A 63 -7.94 -3.64 -11.41
CA LYS A 63 -6.74 -4.45 -11.18
C LYS A 63 -5.73 -3.74 -10.29
N SER A 64 -5.49 -2.45 -10.50
CA SER A 64 -4.58 -1.66 -9.65
C SER A 64 -5.12 -1.56 -8.22
N TYR A 65 -6.43 -1.40 -8.06
CA TYR A 65 -7.07 -1.42 -6.74
C TYR A 65 -6.88 -2.77 -6.04
N ALA A 66 -7.14 -3.88 -6.75
CA ALA A 66 -6.94 -5.21 -6.20
C ALA A 66 -5.47 -5.49 -5.88
N ALA A 67 -4.52 -5.03 -6.70
CA ALA A 67 -3.09 -5.18 -6.45
C ALA A 67 -2.71 -4.61 -5.09
N HIS A 68 -3.02 -3.33 -4.85
CA HIS A 68 -2.58 -2.63 -3.66
C HIS A 68 -3.36 -3.04 -2.39
N LEU A 69 -4.67 -3.27 -2.49
CA LEU A 69 -5.44 -3.73 -1.33
C LEU A 69 -5.01 -5.14 -0.91
N THR A 70 -4.78 -6.04 -1.87
CA THR A 70 -4.33 -7.41 -1.62
C THR A 70 -2.88 -7.44 -1.16
N GLY A 71 -2.02 -6.59 -1.73
CA GLY A 71 -0.63 -6.42 -1.32
C GLY A 71 -0.52 -5.94 0.14
N LEU A 72 -1.31 -4.94 0.52
CA LEU A 72 -1.40 -4.46 1.90
C LEU A 72 -1.90 -5.56 2.87
N CYS A 73 -2.93 -6.32 2.46
CA CYS A 73 -3.41 -7.48 3.22
C CYS A 73 -2.29 -8.52 3.42
N CYS A 74 -1.59 -8.90 2.35
CA CYS A 74 -0.48 -9.84 2.40
C CYS A 74 0.64 -9.35 3.33
N ALA A 75 1.01 -8.08 3.22
CA ALA A 75 2.11 -7.51 3.98
C ALA A 75 1.85 -7.49 5.50
N LEU A 76 0.59 -7.34 5.93
CA LEU A 76 0.20 -7.26 7.34
C LEU A 76 -0.21 -8.61 7.93
N GLU A 77 -0.93 -9.44 7.18
CA GLU A 77 -1.49 -10.70 7.69
C GLU A 77 -0.56 -11.89 7.44
N HIS A 78 0.38 -11.77 6.49
CA HIS A 78 1.38 -12.78 6.13
C HIS A 78 2.80 -12.18 6.10
N PRO A 79 3.29 -11.62 7.23
CA PRO A 79 4.55 -10.90 7.25
C PRO A 79 5.72 -11.81 6.87
N GLY A 80 6.52 -11.36 5.89
CA GLY A 80 7.71 -12.06 5.42
C GLY A 80 7.46 -13.10 4.32
N ASP A 81 6.20 -13.38 3.95
CA ASP A 81 5.90 -14.31 2.84
C ASP A 81 6.00 -13.61 1.48
N GLN A 82 7.23 -13.38 1.02
CA GLN A 82 7.48 -12.80 -0.29
C GLN A 82 6.93 -13.66 -1.43
N LYS A 83 6.91 -14.99 -1.26
CA LYS A 83 6.40 -15.91 -2.29
C LYS A 83 4.91 -15.67 -2.51
N LEU A 84 4.15 -15.49 -1.42
CA LEU A 84 2.74 -15.16 -1.47
C LEU A 84 2.50 -13.79 -2.13
N TYR A 85 3.28 -12.77 -1.77
CA TYR A 85 3.18 -11.44 -2.38
C TYR A 85 3.33 -11.49 -3.91
N TRP A 86 4.31 -12.25 -4.42
CA TRP A 86 4.57 -12.37 -5.85
C TRP A 86 3.53 -13.19 -6.63
N GLN A 87 2.57 -13.83 -5.96
CA GLN A 87 1.44 -14.47 -6.63
C GLN A 87 0.36 -13.46 -7.06
N ILE A 88 0.28 -12.30 -6.38
CA ILE A 88 -0.70 -11.24 -6.67
C ILE A 88 -0.57 -10.71 -8.10
N PRO A 89 0.61 -10.25 -8.58
CA PRO A 89 0.75 -9.78 -9.96
C PRO A 89 0.47 -10.90 -10.97
N ARG A 90 0.96 -12.13 -10.74
CA ARG A 90 0.71 -13.28 -11.63
C ARG A 90 -0.78 -13.58 -11.79
N TRP A 91 -1.53 -13.47 -10.70
CA TRP A 91 -2.98 -13.60 -10.71
C TRP A 91 -3.67 -12.50 -11.53
N LEU A 92 -3.23 -11.25 -11.36
CA LEU A 92 -3.79 -10.08 -12.04
C LEU A 92 -3.45 -10.00 -13.52
N ASP A 93 -2.30 -10.56 -13.94
CA ASP A 93 -1.93 -10.66 -15.36
C ASP A 93 -2.83 -11.66 -16.11
N GLY A 94 -3.44 -12.60 -15.39
CA GLY A 94 -4.40 -13.56 -15.94
C GLY A 94 -5.81 -12.97 -16.23
N PRO A 95 -6.77 -13.85 -16.56
CA PRO A 95 -8.15 -13.48 -16.86
C PRO A 95 -8.96 -13.22 -15.57
N ALA A 96 -8.36 -12.58 -14.56
CA ALA A 96 -9.05 -12.22 -13.32
C ALA A 96 -10.10 -11.14 -13.62
N GLN A 97 -11.37 -11.46 -13.37
CA GLN A 97 -12.49 -10.54 -13.51
C GLN A 97 -12.64 -9.80 -12.17
N ILE A 98 -12.02 -8.62 -12.08
CA ILE A 98 -12.03 -7.80 -10.87
C ILE A 98 -13.09 -6.72 -11.01
N VAL A 99 -14.05 -6.71 -10.07
CA VAL A 99 -14.96 -5.59 -9.89
C VAL A 99 -14.38 -4.67 -8.82
N LYS A 100 -14.16 -3.40 -9.17
CA LYS A 100 -13.61 -2.40 -8.23
C LYS A 100 -14.68 -2.09 -7.17
N PRO A 101 -14.40 -2.26 -5.87
CA PRO A 101 -15.32 -1.85 -4.83
C PRO A 101 -15.40 -0.31 -4.75
N PRO A 102 -16.42 0.25 -4.08
CA PRO A 102 -16.47 1.67 -3.80
C PRO A 102 -15.18 2.15 -3.10
N VAL A 103 -14.69 3.33 -3.48
CA VAL A 103 -13.52 3.92 -2.82
C VAL A 103 -13.91 4.39 -1.42
N ILE A 104 -13.13 4.02 -0.40
CA ILE A 104 -13.34 4.47 0.97
C ILE A 104 -12.89 5.93 1.12
N GLU A 105 -13.69 6.74 1.82
CA GLU A 105 -13.41 8.16 2.05
C GLU A 105 -12.34 8.39 3.12
N THR A 106 -12.39 7.64 4.22
CA THR A 106 -11.41 7.74 5.32
C THR A 106 -10.36 6.64 5.19
N ARG A 107 -9.08 7.01 5.03
CA ARG A 107 -7.98 6.08 4.68
C ARG A 107 -6.88 6.03 5.75
N GLY A 108 -7.28 6.23 7.01
CA GLY A 108 -6.39 6.24 8.18
C GLY A 108 -5.82 7.63 8.49
N ARG A 109 -5.47 7.87 9.76
CA ARG A 109 -4.95 9.17 10.25
C ARG A 109 -3.42 9.29 10.19
N LYS A 110 -2.71 8.16 10.16
CA LYS A 110 -1.26 8.16 9.93
C LYS A 110 -1.01 8.37 8.45
N THR A 111 0.05 9.10 8.12
CA THR A 111 0.40 9.46 6.74
C THR A 111 1.86 9.13 6.48
N ILE A 112 2.30 9.31 5.22
CA ILE A 112 3.70 9.12 4.84
C ILE A 112 4.68 9.95 5.70
N ARG A 113 4.23 11.07 6.28
CA ARG A 113 5.02 11.87 7.23
C ARG A 113 5.52 11.05 8.43
N THR A 114 4.71 10.09 8.90
CA THR A 114 5.05 9.22 10.03
C THR A 114 6.33 8.42 9.78
N ILE A 115 6.63 8.10 8.52
CA ILE A 115 7.82 7.30 8.16
C ILE A 115 8.98 8.18 7.65
N THR A 116 8.68 9.37 7.12
CA THR A 116 9.71 10.35 6.76
C THR A 116 10.49 10.84 7.98
N ASP A 117 9.80 11.07 9.09
CA ASP A 117 10.42 11.60 10.32
C ASP A 117 11.10 10.50 11.16
N ALA A 118 11.01 9.23 10.74
CA ALA A 118 11.55 8.10 11.48
C ALA A 118 13.04 7.89 11.20
N ALA A 119 13.83 7.74 12.26
CA ALA A 119 15.21 7.26 12.17
C ALA A 119 15.27 5.85 11.56
N ASP A 120 16.38 5.48 10.92
CA ASP A 120 16.53 4.20 10.21
C ASP A 120 16.18 2.98 11.08
N ALA A 121 16.60 2.95 12.34
CA ALA A 121 16.27 1.87 13.28
C ALA A 121 14.77 1.77 13.59
N ALA A 122 14.05 2.90 13.56
CA ALA A 122 12.61 2.97 13.82
C ALA A 122 11.75 2.82 12.54
N TYR A 123 12.36 3.01 11.36
CA TYR A 123 11.66 3.05 10.07
C TYR A 123 10.76 1.83 9.83
N PRO A 124 11.21 0.56 10.01
CA PRO A 124 10.33 -0.59 9.80
C PRO A 124 9.11 -0.62 10.74
N SER A 125 9.28 -0.19 11.99
CA SER A 125 8.17 -0.09 12.94
C SER A 125 7.19 1.02 12.54
N ALA A 126 7.70 2.17 12.13
CA ALA A 126 6.89 3.29 11.67
C ALA A 126 6.06 2.92 10.42
N VAL A 127 6.66 2.21 9.45
CA VAL A 127 5.96 1.71 8.25
C VAL A 127 4.85 0.75 8.66
N ARG A 128 5.12 -0.24 9.52
CA ARG A 128 4.09 -1.18 9.99
C ARG A 128 2.93 -0.49 10.71
N GLN A 129 3.23 0.51 11.54
CA GLN A 129 2.19 1.28 12.23
C GLN A 129 1.33 2.09 11.25
N TRP A 130 1.96 2.70 10.25
CA TRP A 130 1.25 3.43 9.20
C TRP A 130 0.37 2.49 8.37
N ALA A 131 0.94 1.40 7.87
CA ALA A 131 0.23 0.35 7.13
C ALA A 131 -0.96 -0.21 7.93
N SER A 132 -0.77 -0.51 9.22
CA SER A 132 -1.85 -1.00 10.09
C SER A 132 -2.99 0.02 10.25
N ALA A 133 -2.66 1.31 10.35
CA ALA A 133 -3.68 2.36 10.47
C ALA A 133 -4.48 2.56 9.17
N VAL A 134 -3.82 2.44 8.01
CA VAL A 134 -4.50 2.44 6.70
C VAL A 134 -5.37 1.18 6.59
N TRP A 135 -4.83 0.00 6.90
CA TRP A 135 -5.56 -1.26 6.84
C TRP A 135 -6.80 -1.30 7.72
N ALA A 136 -6.71 -0.73 8.93
CA ALA A 136 -7.86 -0.58 9.82
C ALA A 136 -8.97 0.31 9.22
N ALA A 137 -8.61 1.35 8.46
CA ALA A 137 -9.57 2.20 7.78
C ALA A 137 -10.30 1.48 6.63
N TYR A 138 -9.70 0.43 6.09
CA TYR A 138 -10.27 -0.46 5.07
C TYR A 138 -11.07 -1.63 5.65
N ALA A 139 -11.51 -1.57 6.91
CA ALA A 139 -12.23 -2.64 7.62
C ALA A 139 -13.34 -3.32 6.80
N SER A 140 -14.18 -2.53 6.11
CA SER A 140 -15.29 -3.04 5.29
C SER A 140 -14.87 -3.83 4.05
N GLN A 141 -13.59 -3.73 3.65
CA GLN A 141 -13.04 -4.38 2.46
C GLN A 141 -11.99 -5.44 2.79
N GLN A 142 -11.65 -5.64 4.06
CA GLN A 142 -10.62 -6.63 4.44
C GLN A 142 -11.01 -8.05 4.02
N TYR A 143 -12.29 -8.40 4.14
CA TYR A 143 -12.80 -9.69 3.66
C TYR A 143 -12.57 -9.88 2.14
N LEU A 144 -12.80 -8.83 1.36
CA LEU A 144 -12.60 -8.86 -0.10
C LEU A 144 -11.13 -9.08 -0.45
N ALA A 145 -10.22 -8.34 0.20
CA ALA A 145 -8.78 -8.49 0.00
C ALA A 145 -8.28 -9.90 0.36
N ARG A 146 -8.75 -10.47 1.48
CA ARG A 146 -8.43 -11.86 1.87
C ARG A 146 -8.94 -12.87 0.84
N THR A 147 -10.12 -12.61 0.28
CA THR A 147 -10.69 -13.45 -0.79
C THR A 147 -9.84 -13.41 -2.06
N TRP A 148 -9.44 -12.21 -2.49
CA TRP A 148 -8.53 -12.03 -3.62
C TRP A 148 -7.16 -12.66 -3.40
N LEU A 149 -6.61 -12.55 -2.19
CA LEU A 149 -5.36 -13.22 -1.83
C LEU A 149 -5.49 -14.74 -1.98
N ALA A 150 -6.57 -15.33 -1.45
CA ALA A 150 -6.83 -16.76 -1.58
C ALA A 150 -7.05 -17.20 -3.05
N GLU A 151 -7.66 -16.35 -3.89
CA GLU A 151 -7.77 -16.59 -5.33
C GLU A 151 -6.42 -16.56 -6.03
N ALA A 152 -5.54 -15.63 -5.67
CA ALA A 152 -4.19 -15.55 -6.21
C ALA A 152 -3.41 -16.85 -5.94
N VAL A 153 -3.49 -17.37 -4.70
CA VAL A 153 -2.86 -18.65 -4.33
C VAL A 153 -3.43 -19.81 -5.14
N ARG A 154 -4.76 -19.91 -5.25
CA ARG A 154 -5.42 -21.03 -5.95
C ARG A 154 -5.06 -21.04 -7.44
N ARG A 155 -5.10 -19.88 -8.11
CA ARG A 155 -4.86 -19.82 -9.56
C ARG A 155 -3.43 -20.11 -9.94
N VAL A 156 -2.44 -19.61 -9.18
CA VAL A 156 -1.03 -19.92 -9.45
C VAL A 156 -0.77 -21.42 -9.32
N ARG A 157 -1.35 -22.08 -8.30
CA ARG A 157 -1.26 -23.53 -8.16
C ARG A 157 -1.86 -24.30 -9.35
N SER A 158 -3.00 -23.84 -9.88
CA SER A 158 -3.63 -24.49 -11.04
C SER A 158 -2.85 -24.30 -12.34
N SER A 159 -2.18 -23.16 -12.54
CA SER A 159 -1.33 -22.93 -13.71
C SER A 159 -0.04 -23.76 -13.69
N ASP A 160 0.47 -24.11 -12.50
CA ASP A 160 1.68 -24.94 -12.38
C ASP A 160 1.39 -26.45 -12.61
N THR A 161 0.12 -26.84 -12.74
CA THR A 161 -0.33 -28.23 -12.94
C THR A 161 -0.71 -28.60 -14.38
N HIS A 162 -0.41 -27.75 -15.37
CA HIS A 162 -0.54 -28.12 -16.79
C HIS A 162 0.83 -28.00 -17.48
N PRO A 163 1.40 -29.12 -17.99
CA PRO A 163 2.64 -29.11 -18.76
C PRO A 163 2.47 -28.52 -20.16
#